data_AF-A0A2C7A6M8-F1
#
_entry.id   AF-A0A2C7A6M8-F1
#
_cell.length_a   1.000
_cell.length_b   1.000
_cell.length_c   1.000
_cell.angle_alpha   90.00
_cell.angle_beta   90.00
_cell.angle_gamma   90.00
#
_symmetry.space_group_name_H-M   'P 1'
#
loop_
_entity.id
_entity.type
_entity.pdbx_description
1 polymer ?
#
loop_
_entity_poly.entity_id
_entity_poly.type
_entity_poly.pdbx_seq_one_letter_code
_entity_poly.pdbx_strand_id
1 'polypeptide(L)'
;MPRQLYAYHISPMDFGWSLMSTTQQFMRTLLDYASPEISPKRVASNLADFGRFCEEALEAGDKVGWEGDFRGSETPRVMVLPGEVHPYLALIWKQDNNGSTFVVSEVPMPWLDELVGWEGGKAVVEFPGSGSVIAGLDFNI
;
A
#
# COMPACT_ATOMS: atom_id res chain seq x y z
N MET A 1 -14.85 11.26 -1.73
CA MET A 1 -15.18 9.86 -1.38
C MET A 1 -14.21 9.44 -0.30
N PRO A 2 -14.64 8.73 0.75
CA PRO A 2 -13.73 8.11 1.72
C PRO A 2 -12.82 7.07 1.03
N ARG A 3 -11.62 6.82 1.57
CA ARG A 3 -10.73 5.76 1.09
C ARG A 3 -11.17 4.47 1.73
N GLN A 4 -11.40 3.45 0.92
CA GLN A 4 -11.67 2.10 1.40
C GLN A 4 -10.43 1.25 1.16
N LEU A 5 -9.92 0.63 2.22
CA LEU A 5 -8.76 -0.26 2.16
C LEU A 5 -9.17 -1.70 2.50
N TYR A 6 -8.62 -2.65 1.76
CA TYR A 6 -8.80 -4.08 1.93
C TYR A 6 -7.51 -4.64 2.53
N ALA A 7 -7.59 -5.10 3.78
CA ALA A 7 -6.47 -5.65 4.51
C ALA A 7 -6.55 -7.17 4.59
N TYR A 8 -5.39 -7.81 4.45
CA TYR A 8 -5.22 -9.25 4.38
C TYR A 8 -4.04 -9.68 5.25
N HIS A 9 -4.24 -10.72 6.06
CA HIS A 9 -3.16 -11.44 6.75
C HIS A 9 -3.04 -12.83 6.13
N ILE A 10 -1.89 -13.10 5.53
CA ILE A 10 -1.58 -14.35 4.83
C ILE A 10 -0.30 -14.99 5.38
N SER A 11 -0.10 -16.26 5.02
CA SER A 11 1.12 -17.00 5.35
C SER A 11 2.39 -16.28 4.86
N PRO A 12 3.55 -16.54 5.50
CA PRO A 12 4.81 -15.91 5.13
C PRO A 12 5.12 -16.02 3.62
N MET A 13 5.40 -14.88 2.99
CA MET A 13 5.91 -14.83 1.61
C MET A 13 7.43 -14.68 1.62
N ASP A 14 8.14 -15.73 1.23
CA ASP A 14 9.62 -15.77 1.26
C ASP A 14 10.28 -15.60 -0.11
N PHE A 15 9.55 -15.83 -1.21
CA PHE A 15 10.08 -15.75 -2.57
C PHE A 15 9.66 -14.45 -3.27
N GLY A 16 10.55 -13.88 -4.09
CA GLY A 16 10.26 -12.69 -4.89
C GLY A 16 10.13 -11.37 -4.11
N TRP A 17 10.27 -11.41 -2.78
CA TRP A 17 10.13 -10.24 -1.90
C TRP A 17 10.99 -9.04 -2.34
N SER A 18 12.25 -9.29 -2.67
CA SER A 18 13.22 -8.27 -3.06
C SER A 18 12.95 -7.61 -4.42
N LEU A 19 12.05 -8.16 -5.23
CA LEU A 19 11.70 -7.62 -6.55
C LEU A 19 10.72 -6.44 -6.46
N MET A 20 9.99 -6.32 -5.35
CA MET A 20 9.02 -5.23 -5.16
C MET A 20 9.71 -3.97 -4.63
N SER A 21 9.28 -2.80 -5.10
CA SER A 21 9.84 -1.52 -4.66
C SER A 21 9.54 -1.26 -3.19
N THR A 22 10.52 -0.75 -2.45
CA THR A 22 10.27 -0.18 -1.12
C THR A 22 9.46 1.11 -1.24
N THR A 23 8.79 1.53 -0.17
CA THR A 23 8.14 2.86 -0.11
C THR A 23 9.08 3.99 -0.52
N GLN A 24 10.33 3.94 -0.08
CA GLN A 24 11.36 4.95 -0.41
C GLN A 24 11.72 4.95 -1.90
N GLN A 25 11.83 3.78 -2.51
CA GLN A 25 12.07 3.66 -3.96
C GLN A 25 10.87 4.19 -4.74
N PHE A 26 9.65 3.84 -4.32
CA PHE A 26 8.43 4.33 -4.96
C PHE A 26 8.28 5.84 -4.85
N MET A 27 8.58 6.45 -3.70
CA MET A 27 8.60 7.91 -3.53
C MET A 27 9.57 8.60 -4.48
N ARG A 28 10.76 8.01 -4.70
CA ARG A 28 11.73 8.53 -5.69
C ARG A 28 11.16 8.45 -7.10
N THR A 29 10.53 7.35 -7.46
CA THR A 29 9.84 7.22 -8.74
C THR A 29 8.76 8.30 -8.91
N LEU A 30 7.94 8.58 -7.90
CA LEU A 30 6.96 9.67 -7.96
C LEU A 30 7.59 11.05 -8.21
N LEU A 31 8.77 11.29 -7.65
CA LEU A 31 9.54 12.52 -7.88
C LEU A 31 10.13 12.57 -9.29
N ASP A 32 10.65 11.45 -9.80
CA ASP A 32 11.27 11.37 -11.12
C ASP A 32 10.24 11.54 -12.26
N TYR A 33 9.01 11.06 -12.06
CA TYR A 33 7.89 11.24 -13.00
C TYR A 33 7.17 12.58 -12.85
N ALA A 34 7.57 13.43 -11.90
CA ALA A 34 7.03 14.78 -11.83
C ALA A 34 7.52 15.59 -13.04
N SER A 35 6.65 15.75 -14.04
CA SER A 35 6.93 16.64 -15.17
C SER A 35 7.31 18.04 -14.68
N PRO A 36 8.25 18.75 -15.34
CA PRO A 36 8.56 20.15 -15.02
C PRO A 36 7.33 21.07 -15.06
N GLU A 37 6.26 20.66 -15.74
CA GLU A 37 4.99 21.36 -15.82
C GLU A 37 4.09 21.14 -14.58
N ILE A 38 4.35 20.11 -13.79
CA ILE A 38 3.65 19.85 -12.53
C ILE A 38 4.18 20.81 -11.47
N SER A 39 3.29 21.65 -10.93
CA SER A 39 3.68 22.60 -9.87
C SER A 39 4.29 21.89 -8.65
N PRO A 40 5.31 22.46 -7.98
CA PRO A 40 5.88 21.90 -6.76
C PRO A 40 4.84 21.64 -5.66
N LYS A 41 3.79 22.47 -5.59
CA LYS A 41 2.67 22.29 -4.68
C LYS A 41 1.90 20.99 -4.95
N ARG A 42 1.71 20.63 -6.22
CA ARG A 42 1.04 19.38 -6.61
C ARG A 42 1.91 18.17 -6.25
N VAL A 43 3.22 18.23 -6.53
CA VAL A 43 4.16 17.18 -6.11
C VAL A 43 4.14 16.98 -4.59
N ALA A 44 4.18 18.07 -3.81
CA ALA A 44 4.09 18.00 -2.36
C ALA A 44 2.76 17.38 -1.88
N SER A 45 1.64 17.74 -2.51
CA SER A 45 0.32 17.14 -2.22
C SER A 45 0.34 15.63 -2.50
N ASN A 46 0.88 15.22 -3.63
CA ASN A 46 0.97 13.81 -4.04
C ASN A 46 1.79 12.98 -3.02
N LEU A 47 2.93 13.51 -2.58
CA LEU A 47 3.75 12.86 -1.56
C LEU A 47 3.04 12.80 -0.20
N ALA A 48 2.33 13.86 0.19
CA ALA A 48 1.53 13.87 1.41
C ALA A 48 0.40 12.84 1.34
N ASP A 49 -0.25 12.68 0.19
CA ASP A 49 -1.33 11.72 -0.01
C ASP A 49 -0.81 10.27 0.02
N PHE A 50 0.38 10.03 -0.54
CA PHE A 50 1.07 8.74 -0.43
C PHE A 50 1.52 8.43 1.01
N GLY A 51 2.01 9.43 1.74
CA GLY A 51 2.33 9.31 3.17
C GLY A 51 1.10 8.90 3.99
N ARG A 52 -0.02 9.59 3.80
CA ARG A 52 -1.29 9.25 4.45
C ARG A 52 -1.78 7.84 4.08
N PHE A 53 -1.61 7.43 2.82
CA PHE A 53 -1.91 6.04 2.44
C PHE A 53 -1.07 5.02 3.19
N CYS A 54 0.23 5.27 3.36
CA CYS A 54 1.08 4.38 4.13
C CYS A 54 0.58 4.27 5.59
N GLU A 55 0.26 5.41 6.22
CA GLU A 55 -0.26 5.45 7.60
C GLU A 55 -1.58 4.69 7.73
N GLU A 56 -2.56 5.00 6.87
CA GLU A 56 -3.87 4.33 6.85
C GLU A 56 -3.75 2.83 6.53
N ALA A 57 -2.80 2.43 5.69
CA ALA A 57 -2.55 1.03 5.38
C ALA A 57 -2.00 0.28 6.59
N LEU A 58 -1.09 0.89 7.35
CA LEU A 58 -0.58 0.30 8.60
C LEU A 58 -1.70 0.17 9.65
N GLU A 59 -2.55 1.18 9.79
CA GLU A 59 -3.75 1.12 10.65
C GLU A 59 -4.72 0.02 10.22
N ALA A 60 -4.91 -0.20 8.91
CA ALA A 60 -5.73 -1.29 8.41
C ALA A 60 -5.08 -2.68 8.65
N GLY A 61 -3.75 -2.76 8.62
CA GLY A 61 -2.99 -3.95 8.99
C GLY A 61 -3.18 -4.37 10.45
N ASP A 62 -3.21 -3.41 11.37
CA ASP A 62 -3.54 -3.65 12.78
C ASP A 62 -4.90 -4.36 12.94
N LYS A 63 -5.89 -4.03 12.08
CA LYS A 63 -7.22 -4.67 12.09
C LYS A 63 -7.23 -6.13 11.66
N VAL A 64 -6.15 -6.61 11.05
CA VAL A 64 -6.00 -8.01 10.65
C VAL A 64 -4.87 -8.72 11.40
N GLY A 65 -4.40 -8.14 12.51
CA GLY A 65 -3.49 -8.81 13.44
C GLY A 65 -2.01 -8.44 13.30
N TRP A 66 -1.67 -7.34 12.62
CA TRP A 66 -0.31 -6.80 12.64
C TRP A 66 0.01 -6.16 13.99
N GLU A 67 1.17 -6.50 14.57
CA GLU A 67 1.56 -6.08 15.92
C GLU A 67 2.41 -4.81 15.98
N GLY A 68 2.61 -4.13 14.85
CA GLY A 68 3.35 -2.86 14.79
C GLY A 68 4.85 -2.99 14.50
N ASP A 69 5.33 -4.20 14.22
CA ASP A 69 6.74 -4.51 13.93
C ASP A 69 6.96 -4.94 12.47
N PHE A 70 8.14 -4.59 11.94
CA PHE A 70 8.57 -5.03 10.62
C PHE A 70 9.72 -6.03 10.76
N ARG A 71 9.76 -7.04 9.89
CA ARG A 71 10.82 -8.03 9.89
C ARG A 71 12.18 -7.38 9.63
N GLY A 72 13.08 -7.47 10.62
CA GLY A 72 14.42 -6.88 10.56
C GLY A 72 14.45 -5.38 10.24
N SER A 73 15.29 -4.98 9.29
CA SER A 73 15.38 -3.61 8.76
C SER A 73 14.55 -3.40 7.48
N GLU A 74 13.62 -4.32 7.18
CA GLU A 74 12.82 -4.23 5.98
C GLU A 74 11.75 -3.14 6.12
N THR A 75 11.57 -2.38 5.05
CA THR A 75 10.50 -1.38 4.97
C THR A 75 9.31 -1.97 4.21
N PRO A 76 8.09 -1.49 4.46
CA PRO A 76 6.95 -1.82 3.61
C PRO A 76 7.26 -1.61 2.13
N ARG A 77 6.70 -2.48 1.30
CA ARG A 77 6.87 -2.46 -0.15
C ARG A 77 5.58 -2.05 -0.83
N VAL A 78 5.70 -1.46 -2.01
CA VAL A 78 4.59 -0.92 -2.79
C VAL A 78 4.36 -1.79 -4.01
N MET A 79 3.10 -2.16 -4.23
CA MET A 79 2.62 -2.74 -5.48
C MET A 79 1.71 -1.74 -6.18
N VAL A 80 1.90 -1.61 -7.49
CA VAL A 80 1.05 -0.79 -8.36
C VAL A 80 0.17 -1.75 -9.15
N LEU A 81 -1.14 -1.57 -9.03
CA LEU A 81 -2.14 -2.40 -9.69
C LEU A 81 -2.79 -1.59 -10.82
N PRO A 82 -3.06 -2.20 -11.98
CA PRO A 82 -3.76 -1.50 -13.05
C PRO A 82 -5.18 -1.11 -12.60
N GLY A 83 -5.61 0.08 -13.00
CA GLY A 83 -6.99 0.54 -12.87
C GLY A 83 -7.43 1.22 -14.17
N GLU A 84 -8.73 1.41 -14.33
CA GLU A 84 -9.32 1.91 -15.58
C GLU A 84 -8.85 3.33 -15.94
N VAL A 85 -8.89 4.24 -14.95
CA VAL A 85 -8.49 5.64 -15.15
C VAL A 85 -7.12 5.90 -14.54
N HIS A 86 -6.83 5.29 -13.39
CA HIS A 86 -5.62 5.49 -12.61
C HIS A 86 -5.21 4.16 -11.98
N PRO A 87 -3.91 3.87 -11.82
CA PRO A 87 -3.48 2.70 -11.06
C PRO A 87 -3.90 2.77 -9.59
N TYR A 88 -4.06 1.62 -8.96
CA TYR A 88 -4.28 1.50 -7.52
C TYR A 88 -2.98 1.11 -6.80
N LEU A 89 -2.91 1.41 -5.52
CA LEU A 89 -1.80 1.00 -4.68
C LEU A 89 -2.17 -0.16 -3.75
N ALA A 90 -1.16 -0.96 -3.46
CA ALA A 90 -1.15 -1.83 -2.30
C ALA A 90 0.19 -1.72 -1.56
N LEU A 91 0.11 -1.79 -0.24
CA LEU A 91 1.26 -1.88 0.65
C LEU A 91 1.38 -3.32 1.16
N ILE A 92 2.61 -3.83 1.19
CA ILE A 92 2.90 -5.18 1.67
C ILE A 92 4.11 -5.17 2.60
N TRP A 93 4.01 -5.85 3.75
CA TRP A 93 5.11 -5.97 4.71
C TRP A 93 5.08 -7.32 5.43
N LYS A 94 6.20 -7.66 6.08
CA LYS A 94 6.34 -8.86 6.91
C LYS A 94 6.50 -8.46 8.37
N GLN A 95 5.84 -9.19 9.25
CA GLN A 95 6.01 -9.10 10.70
C GLN A 95 7.27 -9.86 11.15
N ASP A 96 7.95 -9.38 12.19
CA ASP A 96 9.24 -9.92 12.63
C ASP A 96 9.07 -11.27 13.33
N ASN A 97 8.09 -11.35 14.24
CA ASN A 97 7.96 -12.47 15.17
C ASN A 97 7.68 -13.84 14.49
N ASN A 98 6.91 -13.86 13.42
CA ASN A 98 6.41 -15.09 12.78
C ASN A 98 6.53 -15.05 11.25
N GLY A 99 6.99 -13.93 10.68
CA GLY A 99 7.13 -13.76 9.22
C GLY A 99 5.81 -13.60 8.47
N SER A 100 4.67 -13.50 9.16
CA SER A 100 3.36 -13.27 8.56
C SER A 100 3.41 -12.10 7.60
N THR A 101 2.68 -12.23 6.48
CA THR A 101 2.65 -11.22 5.45
C THR A 101 1.33 -10.49 5.49
N PHE A 102 1.41 -9.17 5.52
CA PHE A 102 0.26 -8.28 5.53
C PHE A 102 0.20 -7.57 4.19
N VAL A 103 -0.97 -7.59 3.56
CA VAL A 103 -1.25 -6.89 2.31
C VAL A 103 -2.41 -5.95 2.56
N VAL A 104 -2.26 -4.68 2.20
CA VAL A 104 -3.35 -3.70 2.25
C VAL A 104 -3.46 -3.01 0.91
N SER A 105 -4.64 -3.04 0.29
CA SER A 105 -4.87 -2.49 -1.04
C SER A 105 -6.07 -1.56 -1.10
N GLU A 106 -6.02 -0.58 -2.00
CA GLU A 106 -7.18 0.26 -2.34
C GLU A 106 -8.31 -0.50 -3.04
N VAL A 107 -8.05 -1.73 -3.54
CA VAL A 107 -9.03 -2.57 -4.24
C VAL A 107 -9.03 -3.99 -3.69
N PRO A 108 -10.14 -4.73 -3.80
CA PRO A 108 -10.18 -6.11 -3.36
C PRO A 108 -9.23 -6.97 -4.21
N MET A 109 -8.54 -7.91 -3.55
CA MET A 109 -7.70 -8.93 -4.17
C MET A 109 -8.30 -10.32 -3.91
N PRO A 110 -9.22 -10.82 -4.76
CA PRO A 110 -9.96 -12.05 -4.49
C PRO A 110 -9.07 -13.28 -4.31
N TRP A 111 -7.92 -13.36 -4.98
CA TRP A 111 -7.00 -14.47 -4.80
C TRP A 111 -6.38 -14.50 -3.38
N LEU A 112 -6.33 -13.37 -2.68
CA LEU A 112 -5.90 -13.36 -1.28
C LEU A 112 -7.00 -13.87 -0.35
N ASP A 113 -8.29 -13.74 -0.71
CA ASP A 113 -9.40 -14.28 0.09
C ASP A 113 -9.27 -15.80 0.27
N GLU A 114 -8.72 -16.49 -0.73
CA GLU A 114 -8.46 -17.93 -0.69
C GLU A 114 -7.24 -18.31 0.17
N LEU A 115 -6.34 -17.35 0.43
CA LEU A 115 -5.12 -17.53 1.21
C LEU A 115 -5.27 -17.12 2.68
N VAL A 116 -6.35 -16.41 3.01
CA VAL A 116 -6.74 -16.08 4.39
C VAL A 116 -7.22 -17.38 5.06
N GLY A 117 -6.27 -18.15 5.63
CA GLY A 117 -6.49 -19.41 6.34
C GLY A 117 -6.80 -19.23 7.84
N TRP A 118 -6.91 -20.34 8.59
CA TRP A 118 -7.45 -20.41 9.98
C TRP A 118 -6.88 -19.45 11.04
N GLU A 119 -5.75 -18.79 10.79
CA GLU A 119 -5.14 -17.78 11.69
C GLU A 119 -5.04 -16.37 11.06
N GLY A 120 -5.51 -16.18 9.82
CA GLY A 120 -5.44 -14.92 9.08
C GLY A 120 -6.76 -14.15 9.08
N GLY A 121 -6.69 -12.83 9.28
CA GLY A 121 -7.83 -11.92 9.18
C GLY A 121 -7.97 -11.26 7.79
N LYS A 122 -9.22 -10.88 7.47
CA LYS A 122 -9.54 -9.91 6.42
C LYS A 122 -10.33 -8.77 7.05
N ALA A 123 -10.00 -7.53 6.67
CA ALA A 123 -10.78 -6.37 7.06
C ALA A 123 -11.00 -5.45 5.86
N VAL A 124 -12.11 -4.74 5.90
CA VAL A 124 -12.38 -3.60 5.03
C VAL A 124 -12.46 -2.38 5.95
N VAL A 125 -11.60 -1.39 5.72
CA VAL A 125 -11.46 -0.22 6.60
C VAL A 125 -11.72 1.03 5.78
N GLU A 126 -12.59 1.91 6.28
CA GLU A 126 -12.92 3.17 5.64
C GLU A 126 -12.24 4.34 6.36
N PHE A 127 -11.57 5.20 5.60
CA PHE A 127 -10.90 6.40 6.09
C PHE A 127 -11.58 7.65 5.48
N PRO A 128 -12.13 8.56 6.31
CA PRO A 128 -12.79 9.75 5.81
C PRO A 128 -11.79 10.76 5.24
N GLY A 129 -12.11 11.36 4.09
CA GLY A 129 -11.38 12.51 3.53
C GLY A 129 -10.14 12.19 2.68
N SER A 130 -9.81 10.91 2.49
CA SER A 130 -8.75 10.43 1.62
C SER A 130 -9.37 9.81 0.35
N GLY A 131 -9.15 10.38 -0.84
CA GLY A 131 -9.52 9.69 -2.10
C GLY A 131 -8.49 8.62 -2.46
N SER A 132 -8.57 7.98 -3.64
CA SER A 132 -7.43 7.17 -4.12
C SER A 132 -6.17 8.05 -4.23
N VAL A 133 -5.01 7.52 -3.83
CA VAL A 133 -3.72 8.23 -3.89
C VAL A 133 -3.42 8.70 -5.31
N ILE A 134 -3.72 7.85 -6.28
CA ILE A 134 -3.32 8.05 -7.67
C ILE A 134 -4.36 8.80 -8.48
N ALA A 135 -5.61 8.86 -8.06
CA ALA A 135 -6.63 9.68 -8.72
C ALA A 135 -6.31 11.19 -8.72
N GLY A 136 -5.30 11.64 -7.94
CA GLY A 136 -4.73 12.99 -8.00
C GLY A 136 -3.38 13.10 -8.75
N LEU A 137 -2.82 11.99 -9.22
CA LEU A 137 -1.56 11.93 -9.96
C LEU A 137 -1.84 12.08 -11.46
N ASP A 138 -1.74 13.32 -11.96
CA ASP A 138 -1.68 13.57 -13.41
C ASP A 138 -0.31 13.08 -13.92
N PHE A 139 -0.22 11.81 -14.27
CA PHE A 139 0.90 11.29 -15.05
C PHE A 139 0.62 11.62 -16.52
N ASN A 140 1.15 12.74 -17.00
CA ASN A 140 1.26 12.95 -18.45
C ASN A 140 2.28 11.93 -18.98
N ILE A 141 1.78 10.82 -19.53
CA ILE A 141 2.56 9.91 -20.38
C ILE A 141 2.31 10.29 -21.83
#